data_AF-A0A853CB31-F1
#
_entry.id   AF-A0A853CB31-F1
#
_cell.length_a   1.000
_cell.length_b   1.000
_cell.length_c   1.000
_cell.angle_alpha   90.00
_cell.angle_beta   90.00
_cell.angle_gamma   90.00
#
_symmetry.space_group_name_H-M   'P 1'
#
loop_
_entity.id
_entity.type
_entity.pdbx_description
1 polymer ?
#
loop_
_entity_poly.entity_id
_entity_poly.type
_entity_poly.pdbx_seq_one_letter_code
_entity_poly.pdbx_strand_id
1 'polypeptide(L)'
;MTLDPTGANVASTAGVVVLLAAVMFLIGGSRLGWLVGVRKDAPFLFNPTGVRSISAVGGYGALLVAVWGLTYAVVAPLAETSALPVQTGFAAAGGVLALTGVRFSRFITFLLGGRTAVEGALGRDEIVPVDDIGDDVDLAAAVAACRRGEWRPAAALLSATGDDDVRSDRLQALVWASVLDGQWVEEWLAASPQDPLVTLARAELALTRAWHARGAAGAEQTSAEQFRAFEAGLTQAQRLAERAVELAPADPGPWATLVEMARGQQISQEEFQRRMDGLFERAPHHVRGSHAVLQTLCAKWLGSTELMFDAARGLAADAPEGSAVCLLPVLAHVEHHLELETGAGGPGRAARHMTAGATRTELRECVRRWLGGHEGPQPGGRLMAHNIAAYAFWLADSPDDARPHLEEIGRSVTEFPWVYTGEPGEVLGVARRWAGLPVVAPISGSRPADVEPFSAG
;
A
#
# COMPACT_ATOMS: atom_id res chain seq x y z
N MET A 1 17.44 9.91 57.94
CA MET A 1 16.33 10.17 57.01
C MET A 1 15.43 8.95 57.00
N THR A 2 14.28 9.02 57.67
CA THR A 2 13.23 8.02 57.56
C THR A 2 12.42 8.34 56.31
N LEU A 3 12.43 7.44 55.32
CA LEU A 3 11.64 7.59 54.08
C LEU A 3 10.15 7.65 54.44
N ASP A 4 9.38 8.53 53.79
CA ASP A 4 7.92 8.49 53.86
C ASP A 4 7.45 7.10 53.38
N PRO A 5 6.74 6.32 54.22
CA PRO A 5 6.34 4.95 53.88
C PRO A 5 5.47 4.90 52.62
N THR A 6 4.80 5.99 52.25
CA THR A 6 3.92 6.06 51.08
C THR A 6 4.69 5.89 49.78
N GLY A 7 5.73 6.70 49.55
CA GLY A 7 6.53 6.63 48.32
C GLY A 7 7.32 5.33 48.20
N ALA A 8 7.87 4.84 49.32
CA ALA A 8 8.60 3.58 49.38
C ALA A 8 7.69 2.37 49.07
N ASN A 9 6.46 2.34 49.59
CA ASN A 9 5.50 1.27 49.32
C ASN A 9 5.03 1.27 47.86
N VAL A 10 4.80 2.45 47.28
CA VAL A 10 4.43 2.58 45.87
C VAL A 10 5.55 2.08 44.97
N ALA A 11 6.80 2.50 45.22
CA ALA A 11 7.96 2.04 44.46
C ALA A 11 8.19 0.52 44.57
N SER A 12 8.06 -0.03 45.78
CA SER A 12 8.19 -1.47 46.02
C SER A 12 7.12 -2.29 45.28
N THR A 13 5.84 -1.88 45.40
CA THR A 13 4.72 -2.55 44.73
C THR A 13 4.88 -2.51 43.22
N ALA A 14 5.26 -1.35 42.67
CA ALA A 14 5.53 -1.20 41.25
C ALA A 14 6.70 -2.07 40.77
N GLY A 15 7.78 -2.18 41.56
CA GLY A 15 8.91 -3.07 41.27
C GLY A 15 8.49 -4.54 41.17
N VAL A 16 7.59 -5.01 42.04
CA VAL A 16 7.02 -6.36 41.96
C VAL A 16 6.22 -6.56 40.67
N VAL A 17 5.40 -5.59 40.27
CA VAL A 17 4.63 -5.66 39.01
C VAL A 17 5.54 -5.68 37.80
N VAL A 18 6.62 -4.88 37.78
CA VAL A 18 7.64 -4.92 36.72
C VAL A 18 8.28 -6.32 36.63
N LEU A 19 8.64 -6.92 37.77
CA LEU A 19 9.22 -8.26 37.81
C LEU A 19 8.24 -9.33 37.29
N LEU A 20 6.98 -9.28 37.73
CA LEU A 20 5.93 -10.20 37.27
C LEU A 20 5.70 -10.06 35.75
N ALA A 21 5.62 -8.82 35.25
CA ALA A 21 5.54 -8.54 33.83
C ALA A 21 6.75 -9.11 33.06
N ALA A 22 7.96 -8.94 33.57
CA ALA A 22 9.16 -9.50 32.94
C ALA A 22 9.12 -11.03 32.89
N VAL A 23 8.68 -11.69 33.96
CA VAL A 23 8.50 -13.15 34.01
C VAL A 23 7.44 -13.61 33.01
N MET A 24 6.27 -12.97 32.98
CA MET A 24 5.21 -13.30 32.01
C MET A 24 5.67 -13.08 30.56
N PHE A 25 6.44 -12.02 30.31
CA PHE A 25 7.03 -11.72 29.01
C PHE A 25 7.99 -12.83 28.53
N LEU A 26 8.85 -13.32 29.43
CA LEU A 26 9.78 -14.42 29.15
C LEU A 26 9.04 -15.73 28.90
N ILE A 27 8.03 -16.04 29.72
CA ILE A 27 7.20 -17.23 29.56
C ILE A 27 6.48 -17.22 28.20
N GLY A 28 5.90 -16.08 27.81
CA GLY A 28 5.09 -15.91 26.62
C GLY A 28 5.73 -16.38 25.32
N GLY A 29 7.07 -16.33 25.17
CA GLY A 29 7.73 -16.92 23.99
C GLY A 29 8.79 -17.97 24.29
N SER A 30 8.65 -18.63 25.43
CA SER A 30 9.41 -19.84 25.75
C SER A 30 8.56 -21.09 25.50
N ARG A 31 9.22 -22.26 25.47
CA ARG A 31 8.51 -23.56 25.46
C ARG A 31 7.71 -23.81 26.74
N LEU A 32 8.03 -23.14 27.84
CA LEU A 32 7.25 -23.21 29.09
C LEU A 32 5.88 -22.55 28.98
N GLY A 33 5.67 -21.61 28.05
CA GLY A 33 4.36 -20.98 27.84
C GLY A 33 3.24 -22.00 27.60
N TRP A 34 3.56 -23.11 26.92
CA TRP A 34 2.60 -24.18 26.67
C TRP A 34 2.11 -24.86 27.96
N LEU A 35 2.98 -25.00 28.97
CA LEU A 35 2.64 -25.62 30.26
C LEU A 35 1.64 -24.79 31.07
N VAL A 36 1.59 -23.48 30.83
CA VAL A 36 0.67 -22.54 31.49
C VAL A 36 -0.47 -22.09 30.58
N GLY A 37 -0.74 -22.83 29.50
CA GLY A 37 -1.90 -22.62 28.65
C GLY A 37 -1.72 -21.58 27.54
N VAL A 38 -0.53 -21.01 27.35
CA VAL A 38 -0.23 -20.11 26.22
C VAL A 38 -0.10 -20.95 24.95
N ARG A 39 -1.02 -20.75 23.99
CA ARG A 39 -1.01 -21.47 22.71
C ARG A 39 -0.93 -20.52 21.52
N LYS A 40 -0.28 -20.96 20.44
CA LYS A 40 -0.09 -20.15 19.24
C LYS A 40 -1.40 -19.84 18.51
N ASP A 41 -2.39 -20.72 18.66
CA ASP A 41 -3.72 -20.67 18.07
C ASP A 41 -4.78 -20.04 19.00
N ALA A 42 -4.42 -19.66 20.22
CA ALA A 42 -5.35 -19.07 21.18
C ALA A 42 -5.72 -17.62 20.80
N PRO A 43 -6.85 -17.09 21.33
CA PRO A 43 -7.19 -15.68 21.22
C PRO A 43 -6.01 -14.79 21.67
N PHE A 44 -5.93 -13.57 21.14
CA PHE A 44 -4.80 -12.65 21.35
C PHE A 44 -4.30 -12.61 22.80
N LEU A 45 -5.20 -12.48 23.77
CA LEU A 45 -4.87 -12.43 25.20
C LEU A 45 -4.06 -13.63 25.73
N PHE A 46 -4.21 -14.79 25.09
CA PHE A 46 -3.66 -16.07 25.55
C PHE A 46 -2.65 -16.69 24.58
N ASN A 47 -2.21 -15.93 23.57
CA ASN A 47 -1.17 -16.37 22.65
C ASN A 47 0.19 -15.70 22.97
N PRO A 48 1.32 -16.22 22.45
CA PRO A 48 2.66 -15.71 22.75
C PRO A 48 2.81 -14.18 22.57
N THR A 49 2.21 -13.67 21.50
CA THR A 49 2.22 -12.28 21.09
C THR A 49 1.48 -11.41 22.11
N GLY A 50 0.23 -11.73 22.43
CA GLY A 50 -0.55 -10.90 23.33
C GLY A 50 -0.15 -11.00 24.78
N VAL A 51 0.33 -12.16 25.26
CA VAL A 51 0.93 -12.28 26.60
C VAL A 51 2.13 -11.33 26.72
N ARG A 52 3.00 -11.27 25.70
CA ARG A 52 4.14 -10.35 25.67
C ARG A 52 3.71 -8.88 25.60
N SER A 53 2.77 -8.53 24.74
CA SER A 53 2.27 -7.15 24.62
C SER A 53 1.64 -6.65 25.92
N ILE A 54 0.76 -7.43 26.54
CA ILE A 54 0.10 -7.06 27.81
C ILE A 54 1.12 -6.92 28.93
N SER A 55 2.06 -7.86 29.02
CA SER A 55 3.13 -7.81 30.02
C SER A 55 3.99 -6.55 29.84
N ALA A 56 4.34 -6.20 28.61
CA ALA A 56 5.11 -4.99 28.32
C ALA A 56 4.33 -3.71 28.69
N VAL A 57 3.04 -3.60 28.33
CA VAL A 57 2.18 -2.45 28.70
C VAL A 57 2.05 -2.31 30.21
N GLY A 58 1.74 -3.40 30.91
CA GLY A 58 1.63 -3.40 32.36
C GLY A 58 2.95 -3.06 33.06
N GLY A 59 4.07 -3.64 32.59
CA GLY A 59 5.40 -3.38 33.12
C GLY A 59 5.85 -1.93 32.93
N TYR A 60 5.57 -1.32 31.77
CA TYR A 60 5.91 0.08 31.52
C TYR A 60 5.11 1.05 32.40
N GLY A 61 3.80 0.82 32.57
CA GLY A 61 2.99 1.58 33.51
C GLY A 61 3.51 1.49 34.94
N ALA A 62 3.87 0.28 35.39
CA ALA A 62 4.47 0.08 36.71
C ALA A 62 5.83 0.79 36.86
N LEU A 63 6.68 0.78 35.83
CA LEU A 63 7.96 1.52 35.86
C LEU A 63 7.74 3.02 36.09
N LEU A 64 6.77 3.64 35.42
CA LEU A 64 6.46 5.07 35.60
C LEU A 64 6.01 5.36 37.04
N VAL A 65 5.19 4.49 37.63
CA VAL A 65 4.76 4.58 39.03
C VAL A 65 5.94 4.40 39.99
N ALA A 66 6.88 3.50 39.68
CA ALA A 66 8.09 3.29 40.49
C ALA A 66 8.99 4.53 40.49
N VAL A 67 9.22 5.12 39.31
CA VAL A 67 10.00 6.37 39.15
C VAL A 67 9.36 7.49 39.97
N TRP A 68 8.04 7.67 39.82
CA TRP A 68 7.28 8.64 40.61
C TRP A 68 7.46 8.43 42.12
N GLY A 69 7.27 7.19 42.60
CA GLY A 69 7.34 6.84 44.02
C GLY A 69 8.74 7.00 44.62
N LEU A 70 9.79 6.65 43.87
CA LEU A 70 11.19 6.84 44.29
C LEU A 70 11.57 8.31 44.37
N THR A 71 11.22 9.11 43.34
CA THR A 71 11.46 10.55 43.37
C THR A 71 10.73 11.20 44.54
N TYR A 72 9.46 10.83 44.74
CA TYR A 72 8.69 11.29 45.90
C TYR A 72 9.39 10.94 47.22
N ALA A 73 9.83 9.69 47.40
CA ALA A 73 10.47 9.25 48.65
C ALA A 73 11.81 9.95 48.95
N VAL A 74 12.53 10.38 47.91
CA VAL A 74 13.79 11.14 48.04
C VAL A 74 13.54 12.61 48.35
N VAL A 75 12.51 13.22 47.75
CA VAL A 75 12.23 14.66 47.89
C VAL A 75 11.38 14.95 49.14
N ALA A 76 10.52 14.03 49.56
CA ALA A 76 9.62 14.22 50.71
C ALA A 76 10.36 14.59 52.02
N PRO A 77 11.50 13.99 52.39
CA PRO A 77 12.25 14.38 53.58
C PRO A 77 12.92 15.76 53.48
N LEU A 78 12.99 16.35 52.28
CA LEU A 78 13.67 17.61 51.99
C LEU A 78 12.71 18.80 51.81
N ALA A 79 11.40 18.55 51.81
CA ALA A 79 10.38 19.54 51.49
C ALA A 79 9.46 19.80 52.70
N GLU A 80 9.12 21.07 52.94
CA GLU A 80 8.20 21.48 54.00
C GLU A 80 6.73 21.17 53.67
N THR A 81 6.42 20.91 52.40
CA THR A 81 5.06 20.60 51.92
C THR A 81 5.06 19.37 51.02
N SER A 82 3.92 18.67 50.97
CA SER A 82 3.72 17.52 50.09
C SER A 82 3.59 17.90 48.60
N ALA A 83 3.37 19.17 48.28
CA ALA A 83 3.19 19.63 46.90
C ALA A 83 4.46 19.43 46.06
N LEU A 84 5.64 19.77 46.60
CA LEU A 84 6.90 19.71 45.87
C LEU A 84 7.33 18.25 45.53
N PRO A 85 7.30 17.27 46.45
CA PRO A 85 7.55 15.86 46.14
C PRO A 85 6.58 15.27 45.11
N VAL A 86 5.29 15.64 45.16
CA VAL A 86 4.29 15.18 44.18
C VAL A 86 4.59 15.71 42.79
N GLN A 87 4.86 17.02 42.66
CA GLN A 87 5.14 17.67 41.38
C GLN A 87 6.44 17.14 40.76
N THR A 88 7.50 16.99 41.57
CA THR A 88 8.79 16.44 41.10
C THR A 88 8.67 14.97 40.69
N GLY A 89 7.87 14.17 41.40
CA GLY A 89 7.55 12.81 40.99
C GLY A 89 6.85 12.75 39.63
N PHE A 90 5.84 13.58 39.41
CA PHE A 90 5.13 13.65 38.11
C PHE A 90 6.05 14.13 36.99
N ALA A 91 6.91 15.12 37.26
CA ALA A 91 7.89 15.61 36.30
C ALA A 91 8.90 14.51 35.92
N ALA A 92 9.37 13.72 36.89
CA ALA A 92 10.30 12.62 36.64
C ALA A 92 9.65 11.50 35.80
N ALA A 93 8.46 11.03 36.18
CA ALA A 93 7.72 10.02 35.42
C ALA A 93 7.33 10.53 34.01
N GLY A 94 6.88 11.78 33.91
CA GLY A 94 6.58 12.45 32.65
C GLY A 94 7.82 12.59 31.75
N GLY A 95 8.99 12.88 32.33
CA GLY A 95 10.26 12.91 31.61
C GLY A 95 10.65 11.54 31.05
N VAL A 96 10.50 10.47 31.83
CA VAL A 96 10.71 9.09 31.33
C VAL A 96 9.73 8.77 30.21
N LEU A 97 8.45 9.12 30.37
CA LEU A 97 7.44 8.94 29.32
C LEU A 97 7.79 9.72 28.04
N ALA A 98 8.23 10.98 28.15
CA ALA A 98 8.61 11.79 27.00
C ALA A 98 9.85 11.20 26.27
N LEU A 99 10.84 10.71 27.02
CA LEU A 99 12.09 10.17 26.46
C LEU A 99 11.93 8.75 25.88
N THR A 100 11.00 7.95 26.41
CA THR A 100 10.90 6.52 26.09
C THR A 100 9.57 6.13 25.47
N GLY A 101 8.52 6.96 25.57
CA GLY A 101 7.15 6.63 25.16
C GLY A 101 7.02 6.33 23.66
N VAL A 102 7.70 7.09 22.80
CA VAL A 102 7.75 6.82 21.36
C VAL A 102 8.43 5.47 21.07
N ARG A 103 9.55 5.18 21.73
CA ARG A 103 10.27 3.90 21.58
C ARG A 103 9.45 2.73 22.10
N PHE A 104 8.76 2.93 23.23
CA PHE A 104 7.91 1.94 23.85
C PHE A 104 6.66 1.64 23.00
N SER A 105 6.01 2.68 22.46
CA SER A 105 4.90 2.53 21.52
C SER A 105 5.33 1.71 20.30
N ARG A 106 6.49 2.03 19.69
CA ARG A 106 7.06 1.25 18.58
C ARG A 106 7.34 -0.21 18.97
N PHE A 107 7.87 -0.44 20.17
CA PHE A 107 8.10 -1.79 20.70
C PHE A 107 6.79 -2.57 20.91
N ILE A 108 5.74 -1.94 21.40
CA ILE A 108 4.41 -2.56 21.51
C ILE A 108 3.83 -2.89 20.15
N THR A 109 3.95 -1.99 19.18
CA THR A 109 3.53 -2.24 17.79
C THR A 109 4.32 -3.40 17.16
N PHE A 110 5.63 -3.48 17.40
CA PHE A 110 6.46 -4.62 17.01
C PHE A 110 5.96 -5.94 17.62
N LEU A 111 5.65 -5.94 18.91
CA LEU A 111 5.14 -7.12 19.58
C LEU A 111 3.77 -7.54 19.04
N LEU A 112 2.90 -6.58 18.71
CA LEU A 112 1.55 -6.83 18.18
C LEU A 112 1.56 -7.24 16.71
N GLY A 113 2.50 -6.73 15.93
CA GLY A 113 2.46 -6.72 14.48
C GLY A 113 3.69 -7.33 13.86
N GLY A 114 4.00 -8.60 14.16
CA GLY A 114 5.17 -9.35 13.65
C GLY A 114 5.26 -9.54 12.12
N ARG A 115 5.05 -8.47 11.35
CA ARG A 115 5.09 -8.32 9.89
C ARG A 115 5.80 -7.03 9.45
N THR A 116 5.97 -6.03 10.33
CA THR A 116 6.72 -4.77 10.08
C THR A 116 8.00 -4.64 10.93
N ALA A 117 8.41 -5.74 11.52
CA ALA A 117 9.45 -5.84 12.52
C ALA A 117 10.84 -6.00 11.88
N VAL A 118 11.24 -5.07 11.02
CA VAL A 118 12.67 -4.95 10.68
C VAL A 118 13.27 -3.87 11.57
N GLU A 119 14.28 -4.25 12.37
CA GLU A 119 14.83 -3.39 13.42
C GLU A 119 15.40 -2.09 12.85
N GLY A 120 15.10 -0.96 13.49
CA GLY A 120 15.65 0.37 13.15
C GLY A 120 14.94 1.09 12.01
N ALA A 121 15.10 2.42 11.96
CA ALA A 121 14.62 3.22 10.82
C ALA A 121 15.31 2.77 9.52
N LEU A 122 14.62 2.90 8.38
CA LEU A 122 15.26 2.75 7.08
C LEU A 122 16.31 3.86 6.90
N GLY A 123 17.48 3.49 6.38
CA GLY A 123 18.41 4.44 5.80
C GLY A 123 17.80 5.10 4.56
N ARG A 124 18.28 6.28 4.18
CA ARG A 124 17.81 6.98 2.96
C ARG A 124 18.02 6.15 1.68
N ASP A 125 19.05 5.32 1.67
CA ASP A 125 19.41 4.39 0.61
C ASP A 125 18.50 3.16 0.54
N GLU A 126 17.74 2.89 1.60
CA GLU A 126 16.74 1.80 1.65
C GLU A 126 15.35 2.25 1.20
N ILE A 127 15.11 3.55 1.08
CA ILE A 127 13.87 4.12 0.57
C ILE A 127 14.01 4.30 -0.94
N VAL A 128 13.22 3.54 -1.70
CA VAL A 128 13.24 3.57 -3.16
C VAL A 128 12.19 4.56 -3.66
N PRO A 129 12.54 5.60 -4.43
CA PRO A 129 11.54 6.53 -4.95
C PRO A 129 10.63 5.84 -5.98
N VAL A 130 9.35 6.24 -6.02
CA VAL A 130 8.40 5.77 -7.06
C VAL A 130 8.95 6.05 -8.46
N ASP A 131 8.93 5.01 -9.29
CA ASP A 131 9.38 5.00 -10.67
C ASP A 131 8.52 4.03 -11.49
N ASP A 132 7.42 4.57 -12.04
CA ASP A 132 6.51 3.85 -12.93
C ASP A 132 7.06 3.71 -14.37
N ILE A 133 8.27 4.21 -14.66
CA ILE A 133 8.91 4.12 -15.97
C ILE A 133 9.77 2.85 -16.08
N GLY A 134 10.49 2.55 -15.00
CA GLY A 134 11.42 1.45 -14.94
C GLY A 134 12.50 1.52 -16.04
N ASP A 135 12.76 0.38 -16.69
CA ASP A 135 13.84 0.28 -17.68
C ASP A 135 13.43 0.76 -19.10
N ASP A 136 12.23 1.33 -19.28
CA ASP A 136 11.77 1.85 -20.57
C ASP A 136 12.40 3.21 -20.90
N VAL A 137 13.55 3.18 -21.57
CA VAL A 137 14.31 4.37 -21.96
C VAL A 137 13.56 5.30 -22.91
N ASP A 138 12.68 4.76 -23.77
CA ASP A 138 11.91 5.55 -24.72
C ASP A 138 10.78 6.29 -24.00
N LEU A 139 10.12 5.61 -23.05
CA LEU A 139 9.14 6.23 -22.16
C LEU A 139 9.79 7.30 -21.28
N ALA A 140 10.99 7.05 -20.73
CA ALA A 140 11.74 8.03 -19.95
C ALA A 140 12.01 9.32 -20.76
N ALA A 141 12.43 9.16 -22.02
CA ALA A 141 12.67 10.27 -22.93
C ALA A 141 11.38 11.03 -23.28
N ALA A 142 10.28 10.30 -23.52
CA ALA A 142 8.97 10.89 -23.80
C ALA A 142 8.42 11.67 -22.60
N VAL A 143 8.49 11.13 -21.39
CA VAL A 143 8.10 11.82 -20.15
C VAL A 143 8.92 13.10 -19.96
N ALA A 144 10.24 13.03 -20.16
CA ALA A 144 11.10 14.21 -20.08
C ALA A 144 10.73 15.28 -21.12
N ALA A 145 10.31 14.88 -22.32
CA ALA A 145 9.83 15.79 -23.36
C ALA A 145 8.48 16.43 -22.99
N CYS A 146 7.52 15.63 -22.51
CA CYS A 146 6.22 16.13 -22.04
C CYS A 146 6.37 17.19 -20.93
N ARG A 147 7.33 17.00 -20.01
CA ARG A 147 7.66 18.00 -18.96
C ARG A 147 8.19 19.33 -19.52
N ARG A 148 8.66 19.36 -20.77
CA ARG A 148 9.05 20.59 -21.48
C ARG A 148 7.95 21.12 -22.40
N GLY A 149 6.75 20.52 -22.37
CA GLY A 149 5.64 20.81 -23.29
C GLY A 149 5.74 20.13 -24.66
N GLU A 150 6.81 19.37 -24.93
CA GLU A 150 7.03 18.74 -26.23
C GLU A 150 6.19 17.46 -26.38
N TRP A 151 5.18 17.48 -27.24
CA TRP A 151 4.27 16.34 -27.42
C TRP A 151 4.71 15.30 -28.46
N ARG A 152 5.54 15.68 -29.43
CA ARG A 152 5.91 14.81 -30.56
C ARG A 152 6.58 13.49 -30.13
N PRO A 153 7.48 13.46 -29.14
CA PRO A 153 8.07 12.20 -28.68
C PRO A 153 7.04 11.23 -28.08
N ALA A 154 6.08 11.74 -27.29
CA ALA A 154 5.00 10.92 -26.73
C ALA A 154 4.08 10.39 -27.84
N ALA A 155 3.69 11.22 -28.80
CA ALA A 155 2.88 10.80 -29.94
C ALA A 155 3.56 9.72 -30.79
N ALA A 156 4.87 9.89 -31.07
CA ALA A 156 5.66 8.92 -31.82
C ALA A 156 5.79 7.60 -31.05
N LEU A 157 6.06 7.65 -29.74
CA LEU A 157 6.16 6.48 -28.88
C LEU A 157 4.85 5.68 -28.87
N LEU A 158 3.72 6.35 -28.60
CA LEU A 158 2.41 5.69 -28.54
C LEU A 158 2.02 5.10 -29.90
N SER A 159 2.27 5.83 -30.99
CA SER A 159 1.97 5.35 -32.36
C SER A 159 2.83 4.16 -32.79
N ALA A 160 4.09 4.09 -32.34
CA ALA A 160 5.00 2.99 -32.65
C ALA A 160 4.77 1.76 -31.76
N THR A 161 3.99 1.88 -30.68
CA THR A 161 3.73 0.77 -29.74
C THR A 161 2.56 -0.08 -30.23
N GLY A 162 2.88 -1.21 -30.86
CA GLY A 162 1.88 -2.12 -31.43
C GLY A 162 1.17 -3.03 -30.42
N ASP A 163 1.79 -3.31 -29.27
CA ASP A 163 1.18 -4.09 -28.20
C ASP A 163 0.27 -3.18 -27.35
N ASP A 164 -0.99 -3.58 -27.20
CA ASP A 164 -2.02 -2.77 -26.56
C ASP A 164 -1.77 -2.57 -25.06
N ASP A 165 -1.28 -3.59 -24.35
CA ASP A 165 -0.98 -3.50 -22.92
C ASP A 165 0.27 -2.64 -22.66
N VAL A 166 1.32 -2.80 -23.48
CA VAL A 166 2.51 -1.91 -23.41
C VAL A 166 2.13 -0.46 -23.75
N ARG A 167 1.25 -0.25 -24.74
CA ARG A 167 0.76 1.09 -25.08
C ARG A 167 -0.06 1.68 -23.94
N SER A 168 -0.90 0.88 -23.29
CA SER A 168 -1.66 1.27 -22.09
C SER A 168 -0.74 1.68 -20.94
N ASP A 169 0.30 0.90 -20.63
CA ASP A 169 1.26 1.21 -19.57
C ASP A 169 2.02 2.50 -19.83
N ARG A 170 2.54 2.67 -21.06
CA ARG A 170 3.23 3.90 -21.49
C ARG A 170 2.33 5.12 -21.42
N LEU A 171 1.09 5.00 -21.87
CA LEU A 171 0.11 6.07 -21.79
C LEU A 171 -0.17 6.45 -20.33
N GLN A 172 -0.32 5.46 -19.46
CA GLN A 172 -0.53 5.67 -18.03
C GLN A 172 0.61 6.47 -17.40
N ALA A 173 1.85 6.05 -17.61
CA ALA A 173 3.03 6.75 -17.08
C ALA A 173 3.13 8.20 -17.61
N LEU A 174 2.83 8.43 -18.89
CA LEU A 174 2.76 9.79 -19.48
C LEU A 174 1.68 10.64 -18.81
N VAL A 175 0.49 10.09 -18.58
CA VAL A 175 -0.63 10.77 -17.94
C VAL A 175 -0.32 11.09 -16.48
N TRP A 176 0.21 10.13 -15.71
CA TRP A 176 0.58 10.32 -14.30
C TRP A 176 1.63 11.41 -14.14
N ALA A 177 2.65 11.45 -15.01
CA ALA A 177 3.66 12.49 -15.03
C ALA A 177 3.11 13.89 -15.40
N SER A 178 1.86 13.98 -15.88
CA SER A 178 1.23 15.19 -16.41
C SER A 178 -0.10 15.55 -15.74
N VAL A 179 -0.40 14.97 -14.57
CA VAL A 179 -1.65 15.25 -13.83
C VAL A 179 -1.79 16.74 -13.52
N LEU A 180 -0.71 17.37 -13.06
CA LEU A 180 -0.69 18.80 -12.71
C LEU A 180 -0.48 19.71 -13.94
N ASP A 181 0.36 19.28 -14.88
CA ASP A 181 0.65 20.01 -16.11
C ASP A 181 0.49 19.09 -17.33
N GLY A 182 -0.59 19.33 -18.08
CA GLY A 182 -0.96 18.56 -19.27
C GLY A 182 -0.84 19.36 -20.57
N GLN A 183 -0.05 20.44 -20.59
CA GLN A 183 0.05 21.33 -21.76
C GLN A 183 0.37 20.59 -23.06
N TRP A 184 1.25 19.59 -23.01
CA TRP A 184 1.64 18.78 -24.18
C TRP A 184 0.42 18.10 -24.84
N VAL A 185 -0.57 17.67 -24.06
CA VAL A 185 -1.77 17.00 -24.59
C VAL A 185 -2.64 17.99 -25.37
N GLU A 186 -2.79 19.21 -24.85
CA GLU A 186 -3.56 20.26 -25.51
C GLU A 186 -2.83 20.79 -26.76
N GLU A 187 -1.50 20.87 -26.74
CA GLU A 187 -0.70 21.21 -27.92
C GLU A 187 -0.76 20.14 -29.01
N TRP A 188 -0.73 18.85 -28.63
CA TRP A 188 -0.93 17.75 -29.57
C TRP A 188 -2.31 17.82 -30.20
N LEU A 189 -3.36 18.05 -29.40
CA LEU A 189 -4.72 18.16 -29.91
C LEU A 189 -4.86 19.33 -30.89
N ALA A 190 -4.27 20.49 -30.56
CA ALA A 190 -4.29 21.65 -31.45
C ALA A 190 -3.60 21.36 -32.79
N ALA A 191 -2.51 20.58 -32.76
CA ALA A 191 -1.77 20.18 -33.96
C ALA A 191 -2.46 19.06 -34.74
N SER A 192 -3.21 18.17 -34.10
CA SER A 192 -3.85 16.99 -34.73
C SER A 192 -5.21 16.67 -34.09
N PRO A 193 -6.27 17.45 -34.38
CA PRO A 193 -7.56 17.35 -33.66
C PRO A 193 -8.35 16.06 -33.89
N GLN A 194 -8.00 15.27 -34.90
CA GLN A 194 -8.66 14.00 -35.24
C GLN A 194 -7.81 12.79 -34.89
N ASP A 195 -6.68 12.98 -34.22
CA ASP A 195 -5.83 11.88 -33.77
C ASP A 195 -6.54 11.12 -32.62
N PRO A 196 -6.81 9.81 -32.76
CA PRO A 196 -7.43 9.03 -31.70
C PRO A 196 -6.55 8.95 -30.44
N LEU A 197 -5.22 8.92 -30.57
CA LEU A 197 -4.31 8.73 -29.44
C LEU A 197 -4.30 9.94 -28.51
N VAL A 198 -4.31 11.17 -29.05
CA VAL A 198 -4.44 12.36 -28.20
C VAL A 198 -5.81 12.44 -27.55
N THR A 199 -6.86 12.00 -28.24
CA THR A 199 -8.22 11.98 -27.68
C THR A 199 -8.30 11.00 -26.49
N LEU A 200 -7.71 9.82 -26.63
CA LEU A 200 -7.56 8.85 -25.55
C LEU A 200 -6.71 9.41 -24.40
N ALA A 201 -5.56 10.04 -24.69
CA ALA A 201 -4.71 10.64 -23.66
C ALA A 201 -5.45 11.72 -22.85
N ARG A 202 -6.33 12.51 -23.49
CA ARG A 202 -7.20 13.47 -22.80
C ARG A 202 -8.26 12.79 -21.94
N ALA A 203 -8.85 11.70 -22.41
CA ALA A 203 -9.82 10.94 -21.62
C ALA A 203 -9.18 10.39 -20.35
N GLU A 204 -7.99 9.79 -20.48
CA GLU A 204 -7.20 9.28 -19.36
C GLU A 204 -6.79 10.39 -18.40
N LEU A 205 -6.24 11.49 -18.90
CA LEU A 205 -5.87 12.62 -18.05
C LEU A 205 -7.07 13.21 -17.29
N ALA A 206 -8.24 13.30 -17.92
CA ALA A 206 -9.47 13.71 -17.26
C ALA A 206 -9.90 12.72 -16.17
N LEU A 207 -9.81 11.41 -16.44
CA LEU A 207 -10.11 10.36 -15.48
C LEU A 207 -9.16 10.42 -14.27
N THR A 208 -7.86 10.52 -14.50
CA THR A 208 -6.84 10.62 -13.45
C THR A 208 -7.05 11.84 -12.57
N ARG A 209 -7.29 13.01 -13.18
CA ARG A 209 -7.59 14.25 -12.45
C ARG A 209 -8.86 14.13 -11.63
N ALA A 210 -9.88 13.45 -12.13
CA ALA A 210 -11.10 13.19 -11.37
C ALA A 210 -10.77 12.38 -10.10
N TRP A 211 -10.06 11.25 -10.23
CA TRP A 211 -9.65 10.43 -9.10
C TRP A 211 -8.76 11.19 -8.11
N HIS A 212 -7.82 12.01 -8.61
CA HIS A 212 -6.97 12.85 -7.77
C HIS A 212 -7.79 13.91 -7.00
N ALA A 213 -8.80 14.53 -7.63
CA ALA A 213 -9.65 15.53 -6.98
C ALA A 213 -10.54 14.91 -5.87
N ARG A 214 -10.99 13.67 -6.06
CA ARG A 214 -11.72 12.93 -5.03
C ARG A 214 -10.82 12.62 -3.83
N GLY A 215 -9.57 12.25 -4.08
CA GLY A 215 -8.64 11.74 -3.06
C GLY A 215 -8.95 10.30 -2.64
N ALA A 216 -8.08 9.73 -1.79
CA ALA A 216 -8.14 8.32 -1.36
C ALA A 216 -9.16 8.05 -0.24
N ALA A 217 -9.82 9.08 0.29
CA ALA A 217 -10.75 8.95 1.40
C ALA A 217 -12.06 8.25 0.99
N GLY A 218 -12.71 7.58 1.94
CA GLY A 218 -14.01 6.96 1.72
C GLY A 218 -15.08 7.98 1.32
N ALA A 219 -16.20 7.53 0.74
CA ALA A 219 -17.29 8.42 0.32
C ALA A 219 -17.81 9.30 1.46
N GLU A 220 -17.83 8.77 2.70
CA GLU A 220 -18.26 9.49 3.91
C GLU A 220 -17.33 10.64 4.33
N GLN A 221 -16.10 10.67 3.79
CA GLN A 221 -15.03 11.61 4.15
C GLN A 221 -14.69 12.58 3.02
N THR A 222 -15.35 12.45 1.87
CA THR A 222 -15.14 13.29 0.70
C THR A 222 -16.07 14.50 0.75
N SER A 223 -15.55 15.71 0.57
CA SER A 223 -16.38 16.92 0.62
C SER A 223 -17.32 17.02 -0.58
N ALA A 224 -18.43 17.76 -0.44
CA ALA A 224 -19.37 17.98 -1.55
C ALA A 224 -18.72 18.68 -2.75
N GLU A 225 -17.68 19.49 -2.54
CA GLU A 225 -16.92 20.13 -3.62
C GLU A 225 -16.04 19.12 -4.36
N GLN A 226 -15.35 18.24 -3.64
CA GLN A 226 -14.56 17.15 -4.23
C GLN A 226 -15.45 16.20 -5.04
N PHE A 227 -16.65 15.88 -4.56
CA PHE A 227 -17.62 15.09 -5.32
C PHE A 227 -18.06 15.76 -6.61
N ARG A 228 -18.38 17.06 -6.59
CA ARG A 228 -18.74 17.79 -7.82
C ARG A 228 -17.60 17.82 -8.82
N ALA A 229 -16.37 18.05 -8.37
CA ALA A 229 -15.18 18.02 -9.22
C ALA A 229 -14.97 16.61 -9.82
N PHE A 230 -15.16 15.57 -9.01
CA PHE A 230 -15.08 14.18 -9.45
C PHE A 230 -16.13 13.85 -10.52
N GLU A 231 -17.40 14.15 -10.28
CA GLU A 231 -18.50 13.92 -11.24
C GLU A 231 -18.29 14.67 -12.56
N ALA A 232 -17.86 15.94 -12.50
CA ALA A 232 -17.55 16.74 -13.68
C ALA A 232 -16.38 16.12 -14.48
N GLY A 233 -15.32 15.69 -13.78
CA GLY A 233 -14.19 15.00 -14.38
C GLY A 233 -14.57 13.67 -15.04
N LEU A 234 -15.39 12.85 -14.38
CA LEU A 234 -15.91 11.60 -14.96
C LEU A 234 -16.77 11.85 -16.19
N THR A 235 -17.63 12.87 -16.16
CA THR A 235 -18.48 13.24 -17.31
C THR A 235 -17.63 13.70 -18.50
N GLN A 236 -16.55 14.45 -18.25
CA GLN A 236 -15.60 14.84 -19.27
C GLN A 236 -14.83 13.64 -19.84
N ALA A 237 -14.30 12.77 -18.95
CA ALA A 237 -13.57 11.58 -19.33
C ALA A 237 -14.43 10.65 -20.21
N GLN A 238 -15.70 10.43 -19.83
CA GLN A 238 -16.63 9.61 -20.60
C GLN A 238 -16.81 10.14 -22.03
N ARG A 239 -17.13 11.44 -22.20
CA ARG A 239 -17.32 12.01 -23.55
C ARG A 239 -16.07 11.88 -24.42
N LEU A 240 -14.89 12.04 -23.82
CA LEU A 240 -13.62 11.91 -24.54
C LEU A 240 -13.32 10.45 -24.89
N ALA A 241 -13.58 9.52 -23.98
CA ALA A 241 -13.41 8.08 -24.24
C ALA A 241 -14.37 7.60 -25.33
N GLU A 242 -15.65 7.99 -25.28
CA GLU A 242 -16.63 7.70 -26.35
C GLU A 242 -16.19 8.29 -27.69
N ARG A 243 -15.67 9.52 -27.71
CA ARG A 243 -15.10 10.11 -28.93
C ARG A 243 -13.88 9.34 -29.44
N ALA A 244 -13.03 8.84 -28.54
CA ALA A 244 -11.89 8.02 -28.92
C ALA A 244 -12.34 6.65 -29.50
N VAL A 245 -13.41 6.05 -28.96
CA VAL A 245 -14.06 4.86 -29.55
C VAL A 245 -14.55 5.15 -30.97
N GLU A 246 -15.17 6.30 -31.22
CA GLU A 246 -15.62 6.69 -32.58
C GLU A 246 -14.45 6.87 -33.56
N LEU A 247 -13.33 7.45 -33.10
CA LEU A 247 -12.16 7.72 -33.93
C LEU A 247 -11.33 6.48 -34.22
N ALA A 248 -11.24 5.55 -33.26
CA ALA A 248 -10.52 4.28 -33.40
C ALA A 248 -11.34 3.11 -32.85
N PRO A 249 -12.35 2.62 -33.61
CA PRO A 249 -13.26 1.58 -33.13
C PRO A 249 -12.61 0.22 -32.81
N ALA A 250 -11.38 -0.02 -33.28
CA ALA A 250 -10.62 -1.25 -33.01
C ALA A 250 -9.68 -1.13 -31.80
N ASP A 251 -9.43 0.09 -31.28
CA ASP A 251 -8.53 0.30 -30.15
C ASP A 251 -9.22 -0.11 -28.84
N PRO A 252 -8.62 -1.02 -28.04
CA PRO A 252 -9.16 -1.39 -26.74
C PRO A 252 -8.98 -0.29 -25.68
N GLY A 253 -8.04 0.64 -25.87
CA GLY A 253 -7.68 1.67 -24.88
C GLY A 253 -8.88 2.49 -24.36
N PRO A 254 -9.70 3.11 -25.23
CA PRO A 254 -10.87 3.86 -24.80
C PRO A 254 -11.90 3.04 -24.03
N TRP A 255 -12.06 1.75 -24.37
CA TRP A 255 -12.94 0.84 -23.63
C TRP A 255 -12.39 0.51 -22.26
N ALA A 256 -11.07 0.34 -22.11
CA ALA A 256 -10.44 0.17 -20.81
C ALA A 256 -10.67 1.40 -19.90
N THR A 257 -10.57 2.61 -20.45
CA THR A 257 -10.91 3.86 -19.73
C THR A 257 -12.38 3.88 -19.27
N LEU A 258 -13.32 3.46 -20.14
CA LEU A 258 -14.76 3.37 -19.82
C LEU A 258 -15.06 2.34 -18.73
N VAL A 259 -14.40 1.18 -18.76
CA VAL A 259 -14.49 0.15 -17.71
C VAL A 259 -13.92 0.69 -16.40
N GLU A 260 -12.79 1.39 -16.43
CA GLU A 260 -12.16 1.93 -15.23
C GLU A 260 -13.01 2.98 -14.51
N MET A 261 -13.65 3.88 -15.27
CA MET A 261 -14.48 4.92 -14.67
C MET A 261 -15.83 4.40 -14.14
N ALA A 262 -16.24 3.18 -14.51
CA ALA A 262 -17.52 2.58 -14.13
C ALA A 262 -17.76 2.60 -12.61
N ARG A 263 -16.75 2.22 -11.82
CA ARG A 263 -16.81 2.25 -10.34
C ARG A 263 -16.99 3.67 -9.79
N GLY A 264 -16.45 4.69 -10.47
CA GLY A 264 -16.62 6.08 -10.07
C GLY A 264 -18.02 6.61 -10.38
N GLN A 265 -18.61 6.13 -11.48
CA GLN A 265 -19.91 6.53 -11.99
C GLN A 265 -21.09 5.80 -11.35
N GLN A 266 -20.83 4.64 -10.72
CA GLN A 266 -21.87 3.79 -10.12
C GLN A 266 -22.94 3.38 -11.16
N ILE A 267 -22.49 3.00 -12.36
CA ILE A 267 -23.36 2.60 -13.48
C ILE A 267 -24.12 1.30 -13.19
N SER A 268 -25.17 1.03 -13.97
CA SER A 268 -25.90 -0.24 -13.88
C SER A 268 -25.04 -1.42 -14.33
N GLN A 269 -25.38 -2.62 -13.84
CA GLN A 269 -24.71 -3.86 -14.23
C GLN A 269 -24.78 -4.11 -15.75
N GLU A 270 -25.88 -3.75 -16.40
CA GLU A 270 -26.07 -3.88 -17.85
C GLU A 270 -25.09 -2.99 -18.64
N GLU A 271 -24.94 -1.72 -18.23
CA GLU A 271 -23.98 -0.80 -18.86
C GLU A 271 -22.55 -1.22 -18.57
N PHE A 272 -22.27 -1.74 -17.37
CA PHE A 272 -20.95 -2.27 -17.05
C PHE A 272 -20.59 -3.47 -17.93
N GLN A 273 -21.54 -4.40 -18.13
CA GLN A 273 -21.36 -5.54 -19.03
C GLN A 273 -21.08 -5.08 -20.47
N ARG A 274 -21.84 -4.11 -21.00
CA ARG A 274 -21.60 -3.57 -22.35
C ARG A 274 -20.18 -3.03 -22.53
N ARG A 275 -19.65 -2.33 -21.51
CA ARG A 275 -18.28 -1.80 -21.55
C ARG A 275 -17.24 -2.90 -21.48
N MET A 276 -17.47 -3.94 -20.67
CA MET A 276 -16.61 -5.13 -20.63
C MET A 276 -16.62 -5.86 -21.97
N ASP A 277 -17.78 -6.09 -22.57
CA ASP A 277 -17.91 -6.73 -23.88
C ASP A 277 -17.13 -5.93 -24.94
N GLY A 278 -17.32 -4.60 -24.97
CA GLY A 278 -16.58 -3.74 -25.87
C GLY A 278 -15.06 -3.83 -25.69
N LEU A 279 -14.56 -3.98 -24.46
CA LEU A 279 -13.13 -4.17 -24.22
C LEU A 279 -12.65 -5.56 -24.66
N PHE A 280 -13.29 -6.62 -24.15
CA PHE A 280 -12.80 -7.99 -24.32
C PHE A 280 -13.06 -8.56 -25.72
N GLU A 281 -14.00 -8.00 -26.50
CA GLU A 281 -14.11 -8.29 -27.94
C GLU A 281 -12.86 -7.86 -28.73
N ARG A 282 -12.16 -6.80 -28.27
CA ARG A 282 -10.97 -6.23 -28.93
C ARG A 282 -9.68 -6.80 -28.37
N ALA A 283 -9.61 -6.91 -27.05
CA ALA A 283 -8.44 -7.41 -26.32
C ALA A 283 -8.90 -8.32 -25.17
N PRO A 284 -9.10 -9.63 -25.43
CA PRO A 284 -9.65 -10.59 -24.46
C PRO A 284 -8.87 -10.71 -23.15
N HIS A 285 -7.58 -10.35 -23.17
CA HIS A 285 -6.68 -10.48 -22.02
C HIS A 285 -6.02 -9.14 -21.65
N HIS A 286 -6.68 -8.01 -21.96
CA HIS A 286 -6.19 -6.68 -21.64
C HIS A 286 -5.97 -6.54 -20.13
N VAL A 287 -4.73 -6.34 -19.70
CA VAL A 287 -4.28 -6.41 -18.30
C VAL A 287 -4.93 -5.32 -17.46
N ARG A 288 -4.78 -4.05 -17.88
CA ARG A 288 -5.35 -2.92 -17.14
C ARG A 288 -6.88 -2.98 -17.10
N GLY A 289 -7.47 -3.45 -18.18
CA GLY A 289 -8.92 -3.67 -18.30
C GLY A 289 -9.43 -4.67 -17.29
N SER A 290 -8.77 -5.81 -17.24
CA SER A 290 -9.05 -6.89 -16.30
C SER A 290 -8.89 -6.45 -14.84
N HIS A 291 -7.87 -5.64 -14.53
CA HIS A 291 -7.71 -5.03 -13.20
C HIS A 291 -8.86 -4.08 -12.87
N ALA A 292 -9.29 -3.24 -13.81
CA ALA A 292 -10.41 -2.33 -13.64
C ALA A 292 -11.74 -3.07 -13.39
N VAL A 293 -11.93 -4.22 -14.04
CA VAL A 293 -13.07 -5.11 -13.78
C VAL A 293 -13.05 -5.62 -12.34
N LEU A 294 -11.91 -6.20 -11.91
CA LEU A 294 -11.75 -6.70 -10.54
C LEU A 294 -12.01 -5.60 -9.50
N GLN A 295 -11.43 -4.41 -9.68
CA GLN A 295 -11.64 -3.27 -8.79
C GLN A 295 -13.11 -2.87 -8.72
N THR A 296 -13.81 -2.84 -9.85
CA THR A 296 -15.24 -2.47 -9.89
C THR A 296 -16.11 -3.47 -9.14
N LEU A 297 -15.75 -4.75 -9.16
CA LEU A 297 -16.47 -5.84 -8.50
C LEU A 297 -16.10 -6.05 -7.03
N CYS A 298 -15.14 -5.30 -6.48
CA CYS A 298 -14.85 -5.34 -5.05
C CYS A 298 -16.09 -4.93 -4.22
N ALA A 299 -16.23 -5.48 -3.01
CA ALA A 299 -17.36 -5.21 -2.10
C ALA A 299 -17.53 -3.73 -1.74
N LYS A 300 -16.45 -2.94 -1.76
CA LYS A 300 -16.46 -1.48 -1.52
C LYS A 300 -17.03 -0.65 -2.68
N TRP A 301 -17.35 -1.29 -3.81
CA TRP A 301 -17.88 -0.65 -5.02
C TRP A 301 -19.20 -1.29 -5.46
N LEU A 302 -19.22 -1.93 -6.64
CA LEU A 302 -20.45 -2.42 -7.28
C LEU A 302 -20.65 -3.94 -7.16
N GLY A 303 -19.81 -4.63 -6.38
CA GLY A 303 -19.86 -6.09 -6.29
C GLY A 303 -19.83 -6.63 -4.86
N SER A 304 -19.29 -7.83 -4.71
CA SER A 304 -19.12 -8.56 -3.45
C SER A 304 -17.81 -9.31 -3.48
N THR A 305 -17.35 -9.82 -2.33
CA THR A 305 -16.16 -10.66 -2.25
C THR A 305 -16.28 -11.87 -3.20
N GLU A 306 -17.46 -12.51 -3.24
CA GLU A 306 -17.73 -13.65 -4.12
C GLU A 306 -17.63 -13.27 -5.60
N LEU A 307 -18.32 -12.20 -6.01
CA LEU A 307 -18.29 -11.72 -7.40
C LEU A 307 -16.87 -11.34 -7.86
N MET A 308 -16.10 -10.70 -6.98
CA MET A 308 -14.70 -10.34 -7.24
C MET A 308 -13.84 -11.58 -7.47
N PHE A 309 -13.92 -12.59 -6.59
CA PHE A 309 -13.14 -13.82 -6.74
C PHE A 309 -13.56 -14.64 -7.96
N ASP A 310 -14.86 -14.72 -8.24
CA ASP A 310 -15.37 -15.46 -9.40
C ASP A 310 -14.88 -14.82 -10.71
N ALA A 311 -14.95 -13.50 -10.83
CA ALA A 311 -14.42 -12.77 -11.98
C ALA A 311 -12.89 -12.91 -12.10
N ALA A 312 -12.16 -12.76 -10.99
CA ALA A 312 -10.70 -12.89 -10.97
C ALA A 312 -10.23 -14.27 -11.44
N ARG A 313 -10.88 -15.34 -10.95
CA ARG A 313 -10.56 -16.72 -11.33
C ARG A 313 -10.98 -17.02 -12.76
N GLY A 314 -12.13 -16.55 -13.21
CA GLY A 314 -12.60 -16.73 -14.59
C GLY A 314 -11.65 -16.09 -15.60
N LEU A 315 -11.39 -14.80 -15.45
CA LEU A 315 -10.47 -14.06 -16.33
C LEU A 315 -9.06 -14.65 -16.31
N ALA A 316 -8.55 -15.01 -15.13
CA ALA A 316 -7.25 -15.66 -15.03
C ALA A 316 -7.25 -17.03 -15.71
N ALA A 317 -8.28 -17.87 -15.53
CA ALA A 317 -8.39 -19.19 -16.16
C ALA A 317 -8.31 -19.11 -17.69
N ASP A 318 -8.94 -18.09 -18.28
CA ASP A 318 -8.97 -17.89 -19.74
C ASP A 318 -7.69 -17.25 -20.30
N ALA A 319 -6.88 -16.58 -19.47
CA ALA A 319 -5.67 -15.88 -19.91
C ALA A 319 -4.54 -16.83 -20.36
N PRO A 320 -3.74 -16.49 -21.39
CA PRO A 320 -2.58 -17.28 -21.78
C PRO A 320 -1.49 -17.27 -20.69
N GLU A 321 -0.71 -18.33 -20.59
CA GLU A 321 0.52 -18.33 -19.77
C GLU A 321 1.43 -17.18 -20.23
N GLY A 322 2.05 -16.48 -19.28
CA GLY A 322 2.79 -15.24 -19.57
C GLY A 322 2.01 -13.95 -19.32
N SER A 323 0.67 -13.95 -19.42
CA SER A 323 -0.13 -12.73 -19.22
C SER A 323 -0.25 -12.36 -17.74
N ALA A 324 -0.10 -11.07 -17.43
CA ALA A 324 -0.29 -10.55 -16.08
C ALA A 324 -1.74 -10.73 -15.55
N VAL A 325 -2.73 -10.99 -16.43
CA VAL A 325 -4.09 -11.36 -16.04
C VAL A 325 -4.13 -12.64 -15.20
N CYS A 326 -3.14 -13.52 -15.33
CA CYS A 326 -2.98 -14.70 -14.46
C CYS A 326 -2.88 -14.33 -12.96
N LEU A 327 -2.51 -13.10 -12.63
CA LEU A 327 -2.38 -12.60 -11.25
C LEU A 327 -3.67 -11.96 -10.69
N LEU A 328 -4.79 -11.92 -11.41
CA LEU A 328 -6.02 -11.36 -10.84
C LEU A 328 -6.44 -12.03 -9.51
N PRO A 329 -6.36 -13.36 -9.32
CA PRO A 329 -6.67 -13.97 -8.02
C PRO A 329 -5.72 -13.51 -6.92
N VAL A 330 -4.45 -13.24 -7.25
CA VAL A 330 -3.48 -12.64 -6.30
C VAL A 330 -3.96 -11.27 -5.85
N LEU A 331 -4.39 -10.43 -6.79
CA LEU A 331 -4.95 -9.12 -6.47
C LEU A 331 -6.28 -9.21 -5.69
N ALA A 332 -7.15 -10.17 -6.01
CA ALA A 332 -8.39 -10.41 -5.27
C ALA A 332 -8.11 -10.77 -3.80
N HIS A 333 -7.06 -11.56 -3.53
CA HIS A 333 -6.61 -11.85 -2.15
C HIS A 333 -6.09 -10.61 -1.43
N VAL A 334 -5.35 -9.73 -2.13
CA VAL A 334 -4.90 -8.45 -1.58
C VAL A 334 -6.10 -7.56 -1.23
N GLU A 335 -7.08 -7.41 -2.12
CA GLU A 335 -8.28 -6.62 -1.86
C GLU A 335 -9.10 -7.19 -0.70
N HIS A 336 -9.28 -8.51 -0.65
CA HIS A 336 -9.97 -9.14 0.45
C HIS A 336 -9.20 -9.01 1.78
N HIS A 337 -7.86 -8.99 1.74
CA HIS A 337 -7.07 -8.69 2.92
C HIS A 337 -7.39 -7.30 3.48
N LEU A 338 -7.46 -6.27 2.64
CA LEU A 338 -7.78 -4.89 3.03
C LEU A 338 -9.22 -4.77 3.58
N GLU A 339 -10.17 -5.47 2.96
CA GLU A 339 -11.54 -5.58 3.45
C GLU A 339 -11.59 -6.20 4.85
N LEU A 340 -10.87 -7.31 5.06
CA LEU A 340 -10.81 -8.00 6.35
C LEU A 340 -10.08 -7.19 7.42
N GLU A 341 -9.10 -6.39 7.05
CA GLU A 341 -8.32 -5.57 7.96
C GLU A 341 -9.18 -4.46 8.58
N THR A 342 -10.07 -3.87 7.78
CA THR A 342 -11.00 -2.82 8.19
C THR A 342 -12.32 -3.37 8.75
N GLY A 343 -12.66 -4.63 8.44
CA GLY A 343 -13.92 -5.27 8.81
C GLY A 343 -13.93 -6.04 10.14
N ALA A 344 -15.02 -6.79 10.37
CA ALA A 344 -15.24 -7.57 11.58
C ALA A 344 -14.24 -8.74 11.70
N GLY A 345 -13.23 -8.55 12.55
CA GLY A 345 -12.13 -9.50 12.79
C GLY A 345 -10.75 -8.85 12.72
N GLY A 346 -10.66 -7.65 12.12
CA GLY A 346 -9.50 -6.77 12.12
C GLY A 346 -8.22 -7.38 11.52
N PRO A 347 -7.05 -6.76 11.79
CA PRO A 347 -5.77 -7.13 11.20
C PRO A 347 -5.35 -8.60 11.42
N GLY A 348 -5.85 -9.25 12.47
CA GLY A 348 -5.59 -10.66 12.76
C GLY A 348 -6.29 -11.62 11.81
N ARG A 349 -7.52 -11.30 11.36
CA ARG A 349 -8.25 -12.10 10.37
C ARG A 349 -7.64 -11.94 8.98
N ALA A 350 -7.30 -10.70 8.62
CA ALA A 350 -6.59 -10.38 7.38
C ALA A 350 -5.25 -11.14 7.27
N ALA A 351 -4.50 -11.23 8.38
CA ALA A 351 -3.28 -12.07 8.47
C ALA A 351 -3.52 -13.53 8.14
N ARG A 352 -4.53 -14.12 8.80
CA ARG A 352 -4.84 -15.54 8.69
C ARG A 352 -5.30 -15.89 7.29
N HIS A 353 -5.98 -14.98 6.61
CA HIS A 353 -6.36 -15.15 5.22
C HIS A 353 -5.12 -15.30 4.32
N MET A 354 -4.18 -14.37 4.38
CA MET A 354 -2.99 -14.39 3.52
C MET A 354 -2.03 -15.53 3.84
N THR A 355 -1.91 -15.89 5.12
CA THR A 355 -1.03 -16.98 5.59
C THR A 355 -1.67 -18.37 5.50
N ALA A 356 -2.95 -18.46 5.14
CA ALA A 356 -3.63 -19.74 4.95
C ALA A 356 -2.95 -20.56 3.84
N GLY A 357 -2.84 -21.88 4.05
CA GLY A 357 -2.21 -22.78 3.08
C GLY A 357 -2.90 -22.77 1.71
N ALA A 358 -4.23 -22.64 1.68
CA ALA A 358 -5.00 -22.54 0.44
C ALA A 358 -4.64 -21.26 -0.34
N THR A 359 -4.67 -20.09 0.33
CA THR A 359 -4.30 -18.80 -0.27
C THR A 359 -2.88 -18.85 -0.82
N ARG A 360 -1.88 -19.24 0.00
CA ARG A 360 -0.47 -19.35 -0.45
C ARG A 360 -0.30 -20.29 -1.64
N THR A 361 -1.12 -21.35 -1.75
CA THR A 361 -1.09 -22.27 -2.89
C THR A 361 -1.64 -21.60 -4.15
N GLU A 362 -2.77 -20.91 -4.04
CA GLU A 362 -3.36 -20.15 -5.16
C GLU A 362 -2.40 -19.03 -5.64
N LEU A 363 -1.78 -18.29 -4.71
CA LEU A 363 -0.78 -17.26 -5.06
C LEU A 363 0.38 -17.82 -5.90
N ARG A 364 0.97 -18.95 -5.46
CA ARG A 364 2.08 -19.59 -6.18
C ARG A 364 1.67 -20.12 -7.54
N GLU A 365 0.47 -20.67 -7.67
CA GLU A 365 -0.01 -21.21 -8.93
C GLU A 365 -0.24 -20.11 -9.97
N CYS A 366 -0.86 -19.00 -9.56
CA CYS A 366 -1.02 -17.81 -10.41
C CYS A 366 0.34 -17.26 -10.89
N VAL A 367 1.29 -17.12 -9.97
CA VAL A 367 2.65 -16.65 -10.28
C VAL A 367 3.38 -17.63 -11.20
N ARG A 368 3.29 -18.94 -10.95
CA ARG A 368 3.89 -19.98 -11.80
C ARG A 368 3.37 -19.88 -13.24
N ARG A 369 2.06 -19.70 -13.42
CA ARG A 369 1.44 -19.59 -14.74
C ARG A 369 1.81 -18.28 -15.45
N TRP A 370 1.87 -17.18 -14.71
CA TRP A 370 2.35 -15.91 -15.24
C TRP A 370 3.82 -15.99 -15.69
N LEU A 371 4.70 -16.60 -14.89
CA LEU A 371 6.11 -16.79 -15.26
C LEU A 371 6.31 -17.83 -16.36
N GLY A 372 5.34 -18.73 -16.58
CA GLY A 372 5.42 -19.88 -17.48
C GLY A 372 5.20 -19.60 -18.97
N GLY A 373 5.05 -18.33 -19.39
CA GLY A 373 4.92 -17.97 -20.80
C GLY A 373 6.10 -18.47 -21.65
N HIS A 374 5.88 -18.64 -22.97
CA HIS A 374 6.88 -19.23 -23.89
C HIS A 374 8.26 -18.56 -23.81
N GLU A 375 8.29 -17.23 -23.69
CA GLU A 375 9.50 -16.41 -23.53
C GLU A 375 9.59 -15.78 -22.13
N GLY A 376 8.83 -16.30 -21.18
CA GLY A 376 8.58 -15.69 -19.87
C GLY A 376 7.34 -14.77 -19.86
N PRO A 377 7.25 -13.88 -18.84
CA PRO A 377 6.18 -12.89 -18.74
C PRO A 377 6.08 -12.00 -19.97
N GLN A 378 4.84 -11.74 -20.42
CA GLN A 378 4.59 -10.75 -21.44
C GLN A 378 5.01 -9.35 -20.96
N PRO A 379 5.47 -8.44 -21.85
CA PRO A 379 5.96 -7.13 -21.44
C PRO A 379 4.87 -6.25 -20.80
N GLY A 380 3.65 -6.28 -21.33
CA GLY A 380 2.52 -5.51 -20.82
C GLY A 380 2.13 -5.90 -19.39
N GLY A 381 2.08 -4.93 -18.49
CA GLY A 381 1.79 -5.10 -17.08
C GLY A 381 2.88 -5.79 -16.27
N ARG A 382 4.06 -6.08 -16.85
CA ARG A 382 5.11 -6.86 -16.18
C ARG A 382 5.60 -6.24 -14.88
N LEU A 383 5.92 -4.94 -14.91
CA LEU A 383 6.42 -4.24 -13.71
C LEU A 383 5.37 -4.24 -12.60
N MET A 384 4.13 -3.92 -12.96
CA MET A 384 2.97 -3.96 -12.05
C MET A 384 2.79 -5.35 -11.44
N ALA A 385 2.90 -6.40 -12.25
CA ALA A 385 2.76 -7.79 -11.82
C ALA A 385 3.83 -8.22 -10.81
N HIS A 386 5.09 -7.80 -10.98
CA HIS A 386 6.13 -8.02 -9.97
C HIS A 386 5.80 -7.30 -8.65
N ASN A 387 5.34 -6.05 -8.71
CA ASN A 387 4.91 -5.29 -7.53
C ASN A 387 3.72 -5.96 -6.80
N ILE A 388 2.71 -6.44 -7.53
CA ILE A 388 1.58 -7.19 -6.97
C ILE A 388 2.04 -8.49 -6.31
N ALA A 389 2.86 -9.29 -6.99
CA ALA A 389 3.33 -10.57 -6.47
C ALA A 389 4.20 -10.39 -5.22
N ALA A 390 5.15 -9.45 -5.24
CA ALA A 390 5.98 -9.13 -4.09
C ALA A 390 5.16 -8.69 -2.88
N TYR A 391 4.20 -7.78 -3.09
CA TYR A 391 3.33 -7.28 -2.03
C TYR A 391 2.44 -8.39 -1.46
N ALA A 392 1.84 -9.23 -2.31
CA ALA A 392 1.01 -10.33 -1.86
C ALA A 392 1.80 -11.38 -1.06
N PHE A 393 3.02 -11.73 -1.49
CA PHE A 393 3.87 -12.66 -0.73
C PHE A 393 4.45 -12.05 0.55
N TRP A 394 4.66 -10.73 0.58
CA TRP A 394 4.97 -10.00 1.81
C TRP A 394 3.82 -10.08 2.81
N LEU A 395 2.58 -9.80 2.39
CA LEU A 395 1.39 -9.99 3.22
C LEU A 395 1.17 -11.45 3.65
N ALA A 396 1.54 -12.39 2.77
CA ALA A 396 1.46 -13.81 3.03
C ALA A 396 2.60 -14.34 3.91
N ASP A 397 3.54 -13.51 4.39
CA ASP A 397 4.70 -13.91 5.19
C ASP A 397 5.51 -15.07 4.55
N SER A 398 5.83 -14.91 3.27
CA SER A 398 6.61 -15.89 2.49
C SER A 398 7.82 -15.22 1.82
N PRO A 399 8.95 -15.07 2.53
CA PRO A 399 10.10 -14.32 2.03
C PRO A 399 10.76 -15.00 0.83
N ASP A 400 10.75 -16.34 0.78
CA ASP A 400 11.32 -17.11 -0.32
C ASP A 400 10.54 -16.91 -1.62
N ASP A 401 9.21 -16.80 -1.55
CA ASP A 401 8.36 -16.53 -2.71
C ASP A 401 8.41 -15.04 -3.12
N ALA A 402 8.58 -14.11 -2.17
CA ALA A 402 8.64 -12.68 -2.46
C ALA A 402 9.98 -12.24 -3.09
N ARG A 403 11.09 -12.89 -2.71
CA ARG A 403 12.44 -12.45 -3.06
C ARG A 403 12.68 -12.26 -4.56
N PRO A 404 12.31 -13.21 -5.46
CA PRO A 404 12.55 -13.03 -6.90
C PRO A 404 11.83 -11.80 -7.46
N HIS A 405 10.63 -11.50 -6.96
CA HIS A 405 9.87 -10.33 -7.40
C HIS A 405 10.45 -9.04 -6.83
N LEU A 406 10.88 -9.02 -5.57
CA LEU A 406 11.57 -7.88 -4.98
C LEU A 406 12.91 -7.58 -5.70
N GLU A 407 13.64 -8.60 -6.14
CA GLU A 407 14.85 -8.44 -6.95
C GLU A 407 14.53 -7.81 -8.31
N GLU A 408 13.51 -8.30 -9.01
CA GLU A 408 13.10 -7.75 -10.31
C GLU A 408 12.57 -6.32 -10.22
N ILE A 409 11.79 -5.99 -9.17
CA ILE A 409 11.35 -4.60 -8.94
C ILE A 409 12.56 -3.68 -8.84
N GLY A 410 13.62 -4.12 -8.15
CA GLY A 410 14.85 -3.35 -8.04
C GLY A 410 14.59 -1.92 -7.53
N ARG A 411 14.72 -0.94 -8.43
CA ARG A 411 14.46 0.49 -8.17
C ARG A 411 13.13 1.00 -8.71
N SER A 412 12.40 0.19 -9.45
CA SER A 412 11.22 0.58 -10.21
C SER A 412 9.96 0.27 -9.41
N VAL A 413 9.86 0.88 -8.23
CA VAL A 413 8.69 0.73 -7.37
C VAL A 413 7.53 1.52 -7.95
N THR A 414 6.39 0.87 -8.10
CA THR A 414 5.15 1.53 -8.51
C THR A 414 4.41 2.04 -7.27
N GLU A 415 3.53 3.04 -7.41
CA GLU A 415 2.72 3.50 -6.27
C GLU A 415 1.81 2.38 -5.74
N PHE A 416 1.05 1.75 -6.64
CA PHE A 416 0.24 0.58 -6.33
C PHE A 416 1.08 -0.70 -6.41
N PRO A 417 0.88 -1.70 -5.53
CA PRO A 417 -0.10 -1.75 -4.44
C PRO A 417 0.44 -1.20 -3.10
N TRP A 418 1.70 -0.78 -3.04
CA TRP A 418 2.39 -0.43 -1.79
C TRP A 418 1.71 0.73 -1.03
N VAL A 419 1.08 1.66 -1.76
CA VAL A 419 0.27 2.77 -1.23
C VAL A 419 -0.84 2.31 -0.27
N TYR A 420 -1.31 1.06 -0.38
CA TYR A 420 -2.31 0.52 0.54
C TYR A 420 -1.82 0.40 1.99
N THR A 421 -0.51 0.31 2.20
CA THR A 421 0.06 0.17 3.54
C THR A 421 0.72 1.45 4.04
N GLY A 422 1.28 2.27 3.15
CA GLY A 422 2.02 3.46 3.54
C GLY A 422 2.73 4.10 2.36
N GLU A 423 3.81 4.84 2.63
CA GLU A 423 4.64 5.42 1.58
C GLU A 423 5.30 4.28 0.75
N PRO A 424 5.07 4.20 -0.57
CA PRO A 424 5.48 3.05 -1.38
C PRO A 424 6.96 2.65 -1.25
N GLY A 425 7.84 3.64 -1.29
CA GLY A 425 9.28 3.44 -1.18
C GLY A 425 9.73 2.93 0.17
N GLU A 426 9.13 3.46 1.24
CA GLU A 426 9.37 2.96 2.60
C GLU A 426 8.86 1.53 2.79
N VAL A 427 7.66 1.22 2.31
CA VAL A 427 7.08 -0.12 2.47
C VAL A 427 7.88 -1.15 1.66
N LEU A 428 8.29 -0.80 0.43
CA LEU A 428 9.19 -1.68 -0.35
C LEU A 428 10.52 -1.88 0.37
N GLY A 429 11.13 -0.82 0.92
CA GLY A 429 12.35 -0.92 1.71
C GLY A 429 12.23 -1.89 2.89
N VAL A 430 11.11 -1.82 3.62
CA VAL A 430 10.76 -2.78 4.68
C VAL A 430 10.66 -4.19 4.13
N ALA A 431 9.95 -4.40 3.03
CA ALA A 431 9.78 -5.73 2.43
C ALA A 431 11.11 -6.33 1.94
N ARG A 432 11.98 -5.53 1.32
CA ARG A 432 13.32 -5.96 0.89
C ARG A 432 14.19 -6.38 2.08
N ARG A 433 14.20 -5.58 3.14
CA ARG A 433 14.98 -5.88 4.36
C ARG A 433 14.44 -7.12 5.07
N TRP A 434 13.12 -7.28 5.14
CA TRP A 434 12.45 -8.49 5.64
C TRP A 434 12.83 -9.74 4.83
N ALA A 435 12.93 -9.63 3.51
CA ALA A 435 13.35 -10.72 2.64
C ALA A 435 14.87 -10.99 2.67
N GLY A 436 15.65 -10.23 3.44
CA GLY A 436 17.11 -10.36 3.54
C GLY A 436 17.86 -9.87 2.30
N LEU A 437 17.26 -8.97 1.51
CA LEU A 437 17.87 -8.41 0.30
C LEU A 437 18.81 -7.24 0.63
N PRO A 438 19.89 -7.04 -0.15
CA PRO A 438 20.75 -5.89 0.01
C PRO A 438 20.04 -4.59 -0.40
N VAL A 439 20.57 -3.50 0.14
CA VAL A 439 20.18 -2.13 -0.25
C VAL A 439 20.46 -1.94 -1.73
N VAL A 440 19.48 -1.39 -2.45
CA VAL A 440 19.69 -1.04 -3.86
C VAL A 440 20.45 0.27 -3.87
N ALA A 441 21.72 0.25 -4.29
CA ALA A 441 22.58 1.44 -4.25
C ALA A 441 21.86 2.67 -4.85
N PRO A 442 22.02 3.89 -4.32
CA PRO A 442 21.46 5.07 -4.97
C PRO A 442 22.15 5.32 -6.34
N ILE A 443 21.43 5.94 -7.28
CA ILE A 443 22.05 6.43 -8.53
C ILE A 443 23.10 7.47 -8.14
N SER A 444 24.35 7.25 -8.52
CA SER A 444 25.38 8.28 -8.44
C SER A 444 24.97 9.43 -9.37
N GLY A 445 24.37 10.49 -8.81
CA GLY A 445 24.08 11.72 -9.57
C GLY A 445 22.80 12.48 -9.24
N SER A 446 21.79 11.88 -8.61
CA SER A 446 20.56 12.60 -8.25
C SER A 446 20.60 13.09 -6.80
N ARG A 447 21.11 14.30 -6.59
CA ARG A 447 20.73 15.09 -5.40
C ARG A 447 19.22 15.35 -5.51
N PRO A 448 18.38 14.90 -4.57
CA PRO A 448 17.09 15.55 -4.38
C PRO A 448 17.42 16.99 -3.95
N ALA A 449 16.91 17.99 -4.66
CA ALA A 449 16.92 19.34 -4.13
C ALA A 449 16.18 19.31 -2.78
N ASP A 450 16.80 19.88 -1.76
CA ASP A 450 16.14 20.10 -0.47
C ASP A 450 14.84 20.85 -0.75
N VAL A 451 13.70 20.16 -0.65
CA VAL A 451 12.39 20.81 -0.66
C VAL A 451 12.31 21.56 0.65
N GLU A 452 12.56 22.87 0.61
CA GLU A 452 12.26 23.73 1.74
C GLU A 452 10.76 23.58 2.08
N PRO A 453 10.40 23.45 3.36
CA PRO A 453 9.01 23.41 3.76
C PRO A 453 8.36 24.74 3.39
N PHE A 454 7.28 24.66 2.61
CA PHE A 454 6.42 25.78 2.26
C PHE A 454 6.06 26.59 3.52
N SER A 455 6.54 27.83 3.58
CA SER A 455 6.00 28.86 4.46
C SER A 455 4.68 29.35 3.86
N ALA A 456 3.60 29.14 4.60
CA ALA A 456 2.29 29.67 4.25
C ALA A 456 2.33 31.21 4.23
N GLY A 457 1.92 31.79 3.10
CA GLY A 457 1.69 33.21 2.89
C GLY A 457 0.46 33.43 2.05
#